data_AF-A0A1W9P6P2-F1
#
_entry.id   AF-A0A1W9P6P2-F1
#
_cell.length_a   1.000
_cell.length_b   1.000
_cell.length_c   1.000
_cell.angle_alpha   90.00
_cell.angle_beta   90.00
_cell.angle_gamma   90.00
#
_symmetry.space_group_name_H-M   'P 1'
#
loop_
_entity.id
_entity.type
_entity.pdbx_description
1 polymer ?
#
loop_
_entity_poly.entity_id
_entity_poly.type
_entity_poly.pdbx_seq_one_letter_code
_entity_poly.pdbx_strand_id
1 'polypeptide(L)'
;MHSCRFSEKKSFTLIEISVSLVVFGLVMAAAAGALCGIYNDWRRQRNYVECIENARWAMEFMGNEVRQGGNVVVGSELWGAESVDRLQFEVPPGGAPNRVRYFRGNNGAFGPTRTLYRKSGAGLGPPADRQELANFIVDNPNFNWDAAVGVLTIELTVRPRPSDPEGRDNRNYTLRTQVRPRNQ
;
A
#
# COMPACT_ATOMS: atom_id res chain seq x y z
N MET A 1 -0.29 17.29 -79.82
CA MET A 1 0.88 17.05 -78.96
C MET A 1 0.40 16.37 -77.68
N HIS A 2 0.48 15.04 -77.60
CA HIS A 2 0.23 14.29 -76.37
C HIS A 2 1.47 13.43 -76.12
N SER A 3 2.33 13.86 -75.19
CA SER A 3 3.45 13.04 -74.72
C SER A 3 2.90 12.01 -73.73
N CYS A 4 2.75 10.76 -74.18
CA CYS A 4 2.44 9.65 -73.29
C CYS A 4 3.73 9.26 -72.56
N ARG A 5 3.85 9.61 -71.28
CA ARG A 5 4.93 9.09 -70.41
C ARG A 5 4.57 7.67 -70.00
N PHE A 6 5.30 6.68 -70.48
CA PHE A 6 5.22 5.32 -69.95
C PHE A 6 5.76 5.32 -68.53
N SER A 7 4.88 5.08 -67.56
CA SER A 7 5.26 4.78 -66.18
C SER A 7 5.83 3.36 -66.15
N GLU A 8 7.15 3.22 -66.02
CA GLU A 8 7.80 1.92 -65.80
C GLU A 8 7.22 1.28 -64.53
N LYS A 9 6.47 0.20 -64.69
CA LYS A 9 6.01 -0.61 -63.56
C LYS A 9 7.18 -1.43 -63.06
N LYS A 10 7.85 -0.96 -62.00
CA LYS A 10 8.87 -1.74 -61.29
C LYS A 10 8.18 -2.90 -60.56
N SER A 11 8.32 -4.10 -61.12
CA SER A 11 7.89 -5.35 -60.49
C SER A 11 8.87 -5.69 -59.37
N PHE A 12 8.38 -5.82 -58.13
CA PHE A 12 9.20 -6.25 -56.99
C PHE A 12 9.74 -7.66 -57.24
N THR A 13 11.04 -7.86 -56.97
CA THR A 13 11.64 -9.19 -57.09
C THR A 13 11.29 -10.04 -55.86
N LEU A 14 11.14 -11.36 -56.04
CA LEU A 14 10.77 -12.28 -54.96
C LEU A 14 11.80 -12.26 -53.80
N ILE A 15 13.07 -12.00 -54.13
CA ILE A 15 14.18 -11.80 -53.18
C ILE A 15 13.97 -10.54 -52.32
N GLU A 16 13.50 -9.45 -52.90
CA GLU A 16 13.27 -8.19 -52.16
C GLU A 16 12.15 -8.34 -51.13
N ILE A 17 11.11 -9.12 -51.46
CA ILE A 17 10.02 -9.46 -50.55
C ILE A 17 10.53 -10.35 -49.40
N SER A 18 11.38 -11.34 -49.67
CA SER A 18 11.90 -12.23 -48.62
C SER A 18 12.83 -11.49 -47.65
N VAL A 19 13.70 -10.61 -48.16
CA VAL A 19 14.55 -9.75 -47.31
C VAL A 19 13.69 -8.82 -46.45
N SER A 20 12.65 -8.21 -47.03
CA SER A 20 11.72 -7.34 -46.29
C SER A 20 10.99 -8.07 -45.16
N LEU A 21 10.56 -9.32 -45.37
CA LEU A 21 9.94 -10.16 -44.36
C LEU A 21 10.90 -10.46 -43.19
N VAL A 22 12.17 -10.76 -43.48
CA VAL A 22 13.17 -11.03 -42.43
C VAL A 22 13.46 -9.78 -41.60
N VAL A 23 13.66 -8.63 -42.25
CA VAL A 23 13.89 -7.35 -41.57
C VAL A 23 12.68 -6.99 -40.71
N PHE A 24 11.46 -7.14 -41.25
CA PHE A 24 10.23 -6.90 -40.52
C PHE A 24 10.09 -7.82 -39.30
N GLY A 25 10.41 -9.12 -39.46
CA GLY A 25 10.40 -10.08 -38.35
C GLY A 25 11.36 -9.70 -37.22
N LEU A 26 12.58 -9.25 -37.56
CA LEU A 26 13.55 -8.76 -36.58
C LEU A 26 13.04 -7.51 -35.84
N VAL A 27 12.46 -6.56 -36.56
CA VAL A 27 11.87 -5.35 -35.97
C VAL A 27 10.72 -5.72 -35.02
N MET A 28 9.85 -6.65 -35.44
CA MET A 28 8.74 -7.11 -34.60
C MET A 28 9.21 -7.86 -33.36
N ALA A 29 10.26 -8.67 -33.45
CA ALA A 29 10.85 -9.35 -32.30
C ALA A 29 11.44 -8.36 -31.29
N ALA A 30 12.15 -7.33 -31.77
CA ALA A 30 12.67 -6.27 -30.92
C ALA A 30 11.53 -5.47 -30.24
N ALA A 31 10.49 -5.13 -30.99
CA ALA A 31 9.32 -4.43 -30.47
C ALA A 31 8.57 -5.25 -29.40
N ALA A 32 8.39 -6.56 -29.63
CA ALA A 32 7.78 -7.47 -28.66
C ALA A 32 8.58 -7.54 -27.35
N GLY A 33 9.91 -7.62 -27.44
CA GLY A 33 10.79 -7.58 -26.27
C GLY A 33 10.63 -6.29 -25.45
N ALA A 34 10.57 -5.13 -26.12
CA ALA A 34 10.34 -3.85 -25.46
C ALA A 34 8.97 -3.78 -24.78
N LEU A 35 7.91 -4.23 -25.44
CA LEU A 35 6.55 -4.26 -24.88
C LEU A 35 6.44 -5.17 -23.66
N CYS A 36 7.10 -6.33 -23.67
CA CYS A 36 7.17 -7.21 -22.50
C CYS A 36 7.85 -6.54 -21.30
N GLY A 37 8.91 -5.77 -21.53
CA GLY A 37 9.58 -4.97 -20.50
C GLY A 37 8.64 -3.93 -19.90
N ILE A 38 8.00 -3.12 -20.76
CA ILE A 38 7.05 -2.09 -20.35
C ILE A 38 5.88 -2.68 -19.55
N TYR A 39 5.35 -3.83 -19.98
CA TYR A 39 4.25 -4.48 -19.28
C TYR A 39 4.64 -4.93 -17.86
N ASN A 40 5.84 -5.49 -17.70
CA ASN A 40 6.35 -5.92 -16.40
C ASN A 40 6.58 -4.72 -15.47
N ASP A 41 7.15 -3.63 -15.98
CA ASP A 41 7.38 -2.41 -15.22
C ASP A 41 6.06 -1.76 -14.81
N TRP A 42 5.09 -1.69 -15.73
CA TRP A 42 3.75 -1.19 -15.43
C TRP A 42 3.06 -2.01 -14.34
N ARG A 43 3.13 -3.35 -14.41
CA ARG A 43 2.55 -4.22 -13.37
C ARG A 43 3.20 -3.98 -12.01
N ARG A 44 4.52 -3.77 -11.96
CA ARG A 44 5.23 -3.44 -10.72
C ARG A 44 4.77 -2.10 -10.15
N GLN A 45 4.73 -1.07 -10.99
CA GLN A 45 4.27 0.27 -10.61
C GLN A 45 2.85 0.24 -10.05
N ARG A 46 1.95 -0.51 -10.69
CA ARG A 46 0.56 -0.66 -10.22
C ARG A 46 0.49 -1.22 -8.80
N ASN A 47 1.24 -2.28 -8.51
CA ASN A 47 1.27 -2.86 -7.16
C ASN A 47 1.81 -1.88 -6.11
N TYR A 48 2.79 -1.05 -6.47
CA TYR A 48 3.29 0.00 -5.58
C TYR A 48 2.25 1.08 -5.31
N VAL A 49 1.57 1.54 -6.35
CA VAL A 49 0.50 2.54 -6.22
C VAL A 49 -0.60 2.03 -5.31
N GLU A 50 -1.08 0.80 -5.52
CA GLU A 50 -2.13 0.18 -4.70
C GLU A 50 -1.70 0.06 -3.22
N CYS A 51 -0.44 -0.34 -2.98
CA CYS A 51 0.11 -0.43 -1.62
C CYS A 51 0.14 0.94 -0.92
N ILE A 52 0.59 1.98 -1.61
CA ILE A 52 0.66 3.35 -1.09
C ILE A 52 -0.75 3.92 -0.87
N GLU A 53 -1.68 3.69 -1.80
CA GLU A 53 -3.07 4.14 -1.69
C GLU A 53 -3.77 3.51 -0.48
N ASN A 54 -3.59 2.20 -0.26
CA ASN A 54 -4.15 1.51 0.90
C ASN A 54 -3.57 2.06 2.22
N ALA A 55 -2.25 2.27 2.27
CA ALA A 55 -1.59 2.87 3.42
C ALA A 55 -2.05 4.31 3.69
N ARG A 56 -2.23 5.10 2.63
CA ARG A 56 -2.73 6.47 2.71
C ARG A 56 -4.16 6.50 3.23
N TRP A 57 -5.03 5.65 2.70
CA TRP A 57 -6.42 5.53 3.16
C TRP A 57 -6.47 5.15 4.64
N ALA A 58 -5.68 4.16 5.07
CA ALA A 58 -5.59 3.76 6.47
C ALA A 58 -5.13 4.93 7.37
N MET A 59 -4.08 5.67 6.98
CA MET A 59 -3.63 6.83 7.75
C MET A 59 -4.65 7.96 7.81
N GLU A 60 -5.31 8.27 6.69
CA GLU A 60 -6.35 9.31 6.64
C GLU A 60 -7.54 8.92 7.52
N PHE A 61 -7.96 7.65 7.46
CA PHE A 61 -8.99 7.10 8.31
C PHE A 61 -8.62 7.22 9.79
N MET A 62 -7.44 6.72 10.18
CA MET A 62 -6.96 6.80 11.56
C MET A 62 -6.81 8.24 12.04
N GLY A 63 -6.23 9.11 11.22
CA GLY A 63 -6.05 10.52 11.57
C GLY A 63 -7.39 11.23 11.75
N ASN A 64 -8.39 10.92 10.93
CA ASN A 64 -9.73 11.50 11.08
C ASN A 64 -10.42 11.01 12.36
N GLU A 65 -10.30 9.73 12.70
CA GLU A 65 -10.87 9.23 13.96
C GLU A 65 -10.13 9.79 15.19
N VAL A 66 -8.81 9.88 15.16
CA VAL A 66 -8.02 10.49 16.25
C VAL A 66 -8.39 11.96 16.44
N ARG A 67 -8.64 12.71 15.35
CA ARG A 67 -9.12 14.11 15.45
C ARG A 67 -10.48 14.21 16.13
N GLN A 68 -11.35 13.23 15.94
CA GLN A 68 -12.66 13.18 16.60
C GLN A 68 -12.55 12.68 18.04
N GLY A 69 -11.47 11.96 18.35
CA GLY A 69 -11.21 11.39 19.65
C GLY A 69 -10.67 12.36 20.69
N GLY A 70 -10.81 11.95 21.94
CA GLY A 70 -10.10 12.50 23.09
C GLY A 70 -9.41 11.41 23.90
N ASN A 71 -8.60 11.82 24.88
CA ASN A 71 -7.88 10.91 25.78
C ASN A 71 -7.05 9.84 25.03
N VAL A 72 -6.04 10.29 24.30
CA VAL A 72 -5.15 9.40 23.53
C VAL A 72 -4.20 8.65 24.46
N VAL A 73 -4.15 7.34 24.30
CA VAL A 73 -3.25 6.44 25.02
C VAL A 73 -2.50 5.62 23.99
N VAL A 74 -1.18 5.73 24.01
CA VAL A 74 -0.27 4.83 23.28
C VAL A 74 0.42 3.94 24.30
N GLY A 75 0.44 2.64 24.03
CA GLY A 75 1.10 1.67 24.91
C GLY A 75 0.81 0.25 24.46
N SER A 76 1.07 -0.73 25.30
CA SER A 76 0.78 -2.13 25.00
C SER A 76 -0.44 -2.66 25.79
N GLU A 77 -1.12 -3.64 25.20
CA GLU A 77 -2.13 -4.45 25.89
C GLU A 77 -1.60 -5.86 26.07
N LEU A 78 -1.80 -6.40 27.28
CA LEU A 78 -1.52 -7.80 27.58
C LEU A 78 -2.80 -8.63 27.42
N TRP A 79 -2.69 -9.77 26.76
CA TRP A 79 -3.71 -10.80 26.72
C TRP A 79 -3.07 -12.16 26.98
N GLY A 80 -3.21 -12.67 28.20
CA GLY A 80 -2.44 -13.83 28.65
C GLY A 80 -0.94 -13.51 28.69
N ALA A 81 -0.14 -14.31 27.98
CA ALA A 81 1.32 -14.13 27.87
C ALA A 81 1.74 -13.25 26.68
N GLU A 82 0.79 -12.74 25.89
CA GLU A 82 1.06 -11.96 24.69
C GLU A 82 0.89 -10.46 24.94
N SER A 83 1.77 -9.64 24.35
CA SER A 83 1.71 -8.17 24.39
C SER A 83 1.59 -7.62 22.98
N VAL A 84 0.74 -6.60 22.79
CA VAL A 84 0.56 -5.92 21.51
C VAL A 84 0.54 -4.41 21.68
N ASP A 85 1.32 -3.71 20.87
CA ASP A 85 1.30 -2.25 20.79
C ASP A 85 -0.04 -1.77 20.22
N ARG A 86 -0.63 -0.80 20.90
CA ARG A 86 -1.90 -0.20 20.56
C ARG A 86 -1.85 1.33 20.62
N LEU A 87 -2.66 1.92 19.75
CA LEU A 87 -3.15 3.27 19.88
C LEU A 87 -4.61 3.19 20.33
N GLN A 88 -4.96 3.88 21.40
CA GLN A 88 -6.32 3.94 21.94
C GLN A 88 -6.76 5.40 22.10
N PHE A 89 -8.03 5.69 21.84
CA PHE A 89 -8.66 6.97 22.14
C PHE A 89 -10.17 6.79 22.31
N GLU A 90 -10.86 7.80 22.83
CA GLU A 90 -12.30 7.77 23.12
C GLU A 90 -13.08 8.68 22.15
N VAL A 91 -14.15 8.15 21.56
CA VAL A 91 -15.06 8.86 20.64
C VAL A 91 -16.51 8.55 21.04
N PRO A 92 -17.31 9.45 21.64
CA PRO A 92 -17.02 10.61 22.52
C PRO A 92 -16.54 10.21 23.94
N PRO A 93 -16.02 11.16 24.76
CA PRO A 93 -15.45 10.86 26.08
C PRO A 93 -16.48 10.29 27.05
N GLY A 94 -16.12 9.22 27.77
CA GLY A 94 -17.03 8.55 28.69
C GLY A 94 -16.64 7.11 29.06
N GLY A 95 -15.45 6.64 28.70
CA GLY A 95 -15.01 5.27 28.96
C GLY A 95 -15.53 4.23 27.95
N ALA A 96 -15.44 2.95 28.30
CA ALA A 96 -16.02 1.88 27.47
C ALA A 96 -17.56 2.01 27.48
N PRO A 97 -18.25 1.95 26.32
CA PRO A 97 -17.89 1.30 25.04
C PRO A 97 -17.27 2.20 23.97
N ASN A 98 -17.06 3.49 24.23
CA ASN A 98 -16.68 4.49 23.22
C ASN A 98 -15.18 4.52 22.88
N ARG A 99 -14.43 3.47 23.25
CA ARG A 99 -13.00 3.37 22.98
C ARG A 99 -12.74 2.77 21.61
N VAL A 100 -11.98 3.47 20.79
CA VAL A 100 -11.43 2.95 19.55
C VAL A 100 -9.97 2.55 19.81
N ARG A 101 -9.59 1.38 19.30
CA ARG A 101 -8.22 0.85 19.37
C ARG A 101 -7.74 0.50 17.98
N TYR A 102 -6.50 0.85 17.70
CA TYR A 102 -5.72 0.36 16.59
C TYR A 102 -4.54 -0.45 17.10
N PHE A 103 -4.32 -1.61 16.50
CA PHE A 103 -3.27 -2.52 16.95
C PHE A 103 -2.83 -3.43 15.79
N ARG A 104 -1.59 -3.88 15.88
CA ARG A 104 -1.02 -4.85 14.94
C ARG A 104 -1.31 -6.26 15.43
N GLY A 105 -1.51 -7.21 14.53
CA GLY A 105 -1.50 -8.62 14.94
C GLY A 105 -0.14 -9.06 15.46
N ASN A 106 -0.08 -10.19 16.15
CA ASN A 106 1.16 -10.74 16.73
C ASN A 106 1.42 -12.20 16.30
N ASN A 107 0.71 -12.70 15.29
CA ASN A 107 0.65 -14.11 14.89
C ASN A 107 0.13 -15.06 15.99
N GLY A 108 -0.48 -14.53 17.04
CA GLY A 108 -1.16 -15.26 18.11
C GLY A 108 -2.64 -14.90 18.16
N ALA A 109 -3.15 -14.60 19.36
CA ALA A 109 -4.56 -14.27 19.57
C ALA A 109 -5.01 -12.98 18.86
N PHE A 110 -4.06 -12.14 18.41
CA PHE A 110 -4.33 -10.87 17.75
C PHE A 110 -4.33 -10.93 16.21
N GLY A 111 -4.11 -12.11 15.63
CA GLY A 111 -4.11 -12.33 14.19
C GLY A 111 -2.75 -12.04 13.52
N PRO A 112 -2.69 -12.11 12.18
CA PRO A 112 -1.45 -11.89 11.42
C PRO A 112 -0.71 -10.59 11.75
N THR A 113 0.61 -10.67 11.91
CA THR A 113 1.45 -9.48 12.16
C THR A 113 1.42 -8.47 11.04
N ARG A 114 1.08 -8.84 9.81
CA ARG A 114 1.13 -7.89 8.68
C ARG A 114 -0.15 -7.07 8.50
N THR A 115 -1.09 -7.23 9.43
CA THR A 115 -2.40 -6.60 9.39
C THR A 115 -2.55 -5.61 10.54
N LEU A 116 -3.03 -4.41 10.20
CA LEU A 116 -3.51 -3.43 11.15
C LEU A 116 -5.00 -3.65 11.38
N TYR A 117 -5.37 -3.80 12.64
CA TYR A 117 -6.75 -3.95 13.06
C TYR A 117 -7.27 -2.69 13.72
N ARG A 118 -8.55 -2.44 13.50
CA ARG A 118 -9.37 -1.49 14.26
C ARG A 118 -10.39 -2.27 15.08
N LYS A 119 -10.64 -1.80 16.31
CA LYS A 119 -11.73 -2.30 17.14
C LYS A 119 -12.34 -1.21 18.01
N SER A 120 -13.65 -1.25 18.21
CA SER A 120 -14.34 -0.47 19.24
C SER A 120 -14.70 -1.34 20.46
N GLY A 121 -14.76 -0.76 21.66
CA GLY A 121 -15.32 -1.41 22.86
C GLY A 121 -14.39 -1.52 24.08
N ALA A 122 -14.60 -2.49 24.97
CA ALA A 122 -13.94 -2.55 26.29
C ALA A 122 -12.55 -3.22 26.32
N GLY A 123 -12.09 -3.84 25.21
CA GLY A 123 -10.75 -4.44 25.12
C GLY A 123 -10.47 -4.93 23.70
N LEU A 124 -9.32 -5.57 23.49
CA LEU A 124 -8.97 -6.12 22.17
C LEU A 124 -9.81 -7.36 21.79
N GLY A 125 -10.34 -8.10 22.79
CA GLY A 125 -11.36 -9.16 22.68
C GLY A 125 -11.09 -10.26 21.63
N PRO A 126 -12.02 -11.21 21.41
CA PRO A 126 -11.87 -12.22 20.36
C PRO A 126 -11.87 -11.63 18.93
N PRO A 127 -11.41 -12.39 17.91
CA PRO A 127 -11.19 -11.89 16.55
C PRO A 127 -12.44 -11.38 15.82
N ALA A 128 -13.64 -11.83 16.21
CA ALA A 128 -14.88 -11.64 15.46
C ALA A 128 -15.31 -10.16 15.26
N ASP A 129 -14.88 -9.27 16.16
CA ASP A 129 -15.31 -7.85 16.16
C ASP A 129 -14.23 -6.89 15.63
N ARG A 130 -13.19 -7.41 14.98
CA ARG A 130 -12.05 -6.62 14.50
C ARG A 130 -12.24 -6.30 13.01
N GLN A 131 -11.89 -5.08 12.63
CA GLN A 131 -11.88 -4.64 11.24
C GLN A 131 -10.45 -4.59 10.73
N GLU A 132 -10.17 -5.22 9.59
CA GLU A 132 -8.88 -5.13 8.92
C GLU A 132 -8.80 -3.82 8.14
N LEU A 133 -7.78 -3.01 8.44
CA LEU A 133 -7.57 -1.72 7.76
C LEU A 133 -6.55 -1.82 6.63
N ALA A 134 -5.42 -2.47 6.90
CA ALA A 134 -4.32 -2.58 5.95
C ALA A 134 -3.55 -3.88 6.18
N ASN A 135 -3.14 -4.53 5.10
CA ASN A 135 -2.54 -5.87 5.07
C ASN A 135 -1.11 -5.90 4.46
N PHE A 136 -0.51 -4.73 4.22
CA PHE A 136 0.82 -4.59 3.59
C PHE A 136 1.92 -4.14 4.56
N ILE A 137 1.72 -4.29 5.87
CA ILE A 137 2.58 -3.69 6.89
C ILE A 137 3.82 -4.57 7.13
N VAL A 138 5.00 -3.96 7.03
CA VAL A 138 6.29 -4.64 7.26
C VAL A 138 6.78 -4.36 8.66
N ASP A 139 7.05 -3.08 8.93
CA ASP A 139 7.43 -2.56 10.23
C ASP A 139 6.27 -1.79 10.82
N ASN A 140 6.06 -2.07 12.11
CA ASN A 140 4.87 -1.75 12.91
C ASN A 140 4.36 -0.33 12.65
N PRO A 141 3.05 -0.05 12.76
CA PRO A 141 2.66 1.29 13.14
C PRO A 141 3.50 1.77 14.35
N ASN A 142 4.34 2.78 14.13
CA ASN A 142 5.00 3.46 15.23
C ASN A 142 4.08 4.59 15.68
N PHE A 143 3.41 4.36 16.80
CA PHE A 143 2.58 5.36 17.47
C PHE A 143 3.46 6.07 18.49
N ASN A 144 3.60 7.39 18.36
CA ASN A 144 4.32 8.18 19.34
C ASN A 144 3.43 9.34 19.79
N TRP A 145 3.04 9.32 21.06
CA TRP A 145 2.23 10.35 21.67
C TRP A 145 3.10 11.31 22.47
N ASP A 146 3.17 12.56 22.00
CA ASP A 146 3.81 13.65 22.74
C ASP A 146 2.75 14.40 23.56
N ALA A 147 2.64 14.05 24.84
CA ALA A 147 1.69 14.66 25.76
C ALA A 147 2.03 16.14 26.07
N ALA A 148 3.29 16.57 25.92
CA ALA A 148 3.69 17.95 26.19
C ALA A 148 3.21 18.89 25.07
N VAL A 149 3.18 18.40 23.83
CA VAL A 149 2.77 19.18 22.65
C VAL A 149 1.33 18.86 22.22
N GLY A 150 0.74 17.77 22.74
CA GLY A 150 -0.61 17.30 22.37
C GLY A 150 -0.68 16.75 20.95
N VAL A 151 0.39 16.12 20.47
CA VAL A 151 0.51 15.63 19.08
C VAL A 151 0.76 14.12 19.07
N LEU A 152 -0.05 13.41 18.29
CA LEU A 152 0.16 12.01 17.95
C LEU A 152 0.90 11.93 16.61
N THR A 153 2.07 11.28 16.61
CA THR A 153 2.71 10.83 15.38
C THR A 153 2.23 9.41 15.07
N ILE A 154 1.71 9.21 13.85
CA ILE A 154 1.40 7.90 13.30
C ILE A 154 2.37 7.66 12.14
N GLU A 155 3.08 6.56 12.18
CA GLU A 155 3.99 6.15 11.11
C GLU A 155 3.62 4.73 10.66
N LEU A 156 3.40 4.52 9.37
CA LEU A 156 3.11 3.22 8.77
C LEU A 156 4.18 2.88 7.73
N THR A 157 4.83 1.72 7.88
CA THR A 157 5.76 1.20 6.88
C THR A 157 5.12 0.05 6.12
N VAL A 158 4.93 0.25 4.81
CA VAL A 158 4.28 -0.72 3.92
C VAL A 158 5.19 -1.16 2.78
N ARG A 159 4.86 -2.33 2.22
CA ARG A 159 5.57 -2.92 1.08
C ARG A 159 4.62 -3.80 0.26
N PRO A 160 4.74 -3.84 -1.08
CA PRO A 160 3.83 -4.65 -1.91
C PRO A 160 3.83 -6.14 -1.56
N ARG A 161 5.01 -6.69 -1.23
CA ARG A 161 5.15 -8.08 -0.76
C ARG A 161 5.82 -8.07 0.61
N PRO A 162 5.05 -7.91 1.70
CA PRO A 162 5.61 -7.87 3.04
C PRO A 162 6.21 -9.22 3.47
N SER A 163 5.90 -10.33 2.78
CA SER A 163 6.51 -11.64 2.97
C SER A 163 7.95 -11.76 2.47
N ASP A 164 8.29 -11.02 1.42
CA ASP A 164 9.54 -11.19 0.69
C ASP A 164 10.59 -10.21 1.24
N PRO A 165 11.89 -10.50 1.15
CA PRO A 165 12.92 -9.55 1.58
C PRO A 165 12.83 -8.21 0.83
N GLU A 166 13.39 -7.17 1.44
CA GLU A 166 13.50 -5.87 0.77
C GLU A 166 14.43 -6.01 -0.45
N GLY A 167 14.03 -5.41 -1.56
CA GLY A 167 14.80 -5.44 -2.79
C GLY A 167 14.37 -4.38 -3.78
N ARG A 168 15.01 -4.34 -4.94
CA ARG A 168 14.71 -3.37 -6.01
C ARG A 168 13.21 -3.33 -6.36
N ASP A 169 12.57 -4.50 -6.36
CA ASP A 169 11.17 -4.69 -6.74
C ASP A 169 10.23 -4.85 -5.54
N ASN A 170 10.73 -4.63 -4.33
CA ASN A 170 9.98 -4.79 -3.10
C ASN A 170 10.51 -3.85 -2.00
N ARG A 171 10.45 -2.54 -2.25
CA ARG A 171 10.96 -1.52 -1.31
C ARG A 171 9.97 -1.17 -0.22
N ASN A 172 10.50 -0.77 0.94
CA ASN A 172 9.72 -0.21 2.02
C ASN A 172 9.29 1.23 1.69
N TYR A 173 8.05 1.57 2.02
CA TYR A 173 7.51 2.93 1.97
C TYR A 173 6.97 3.29 3.33
N THR A 174 7.56 4.31 3.94
CA THR A 174 7.13 4.80 5.24
C THR A 174 6.34 6.09 5.06
N LEU A 175 5.11 6.07 5.54
CA LEU A 175 4.26 7.24 5.58
C LEU A 175 4.16 7.71 7.04
N ARG A 176 4.35 9.02 7.26
CA ARG A 176 4.28 9.63 8.58
C ARG A 176 3.29 10.78 8.57
N THR A 177 2.44 10.83 9.58
CA THR A 177 1.49 11.91 9.80
C THR A 177 1.47 12.34 11.25
N GLN A 178 1.17 13.62 11.48
CA GLN A 178 1.01 14.19 12.80
C GLN A 178 -0.42 14.68 12.96
N VAL A 179 -1.04 14.27 14.06
CA VAL A 179 -2.46 14.48 14.32
C VAL A 179 -2.65 15.04 15.72
N ARG A 180 -3.47 16.09 15.83
CA ARG A 180 -3.89 16.65 17.11
C ARG A 180 -5.33 16.20 17.41
N PRO A 181 -5.58 15.52 18.54
CA PRO A 181 -6.94 15.20 19.00
C PRO A 181 -7.70 16.48 19.35
N ARG A 182 -9.03 16.49 19.15
CA ARG A 182 -9.87 17.69 19.42
C ARG A 182 -10.11 17.93 20.91
N ASN A 183 -10.29 16.87 21.69
CA ASN A 183 -10.62 16.96 23.11
C ASN A 183 -9.44 16.42 23.93
N GLN A 184 -8.56 17.34 24.35
CA GLN A 184 -7.50 17.08 25.33
C GLN A 184 -7.89 17.70 26.66
#